data_AF-A0A944JXD7-F1
#
_entry.id   AF-A0A944JXD7-F1
#
_cell.length_a   1.000
_cell.length_b   1.000
_cell.length_c   1.000
_cell.angle_alpha   90.00
_cell.angle_beta   90.00
_cell.angle_gamma   90.00
#
_symmetry.space_group_name_H-M   'P 1'
#
loop_
_entity.id
_entity.type
_entity.pdbx_description
1 polymer ?
#
loop_
_entity_poly.entity_id
_entity_poly.type
_entity_poly.pdbx_seq_one_letter_code
_entity_poly.pdbx_strand_id
1 'polypeptide(L)'
;MEITHVNAVLLAEERLPGIGSGYFRPDAWQVRNGAVWMVGREDKDLVLARVSEDQSRVFDGQELRAAPGPALRTAFVSPLPDGALAVIGSGYVAVVEADGRTRWRYEHESWADERIATGACTADSSGRRLLVTVPGPTNPDGPYPGDLIVVLDLADGRLLAQTVLPSASAGYGFQQSLTDPAQIFLDAPRATPSTPCSSP
;
A
#
# COMPACT_ATOMS: atom_id res chain seq x y z
N MET A 1 -8.49 -40.89 6.77
CA MET A 1 -7.79 -39.60 6.67
C MET A 1 -7.12 -39.38 8.01
N GLU A 2 -5.82 -39.64 8.10
CA GLU A 2 -5.04 -39.40 9.31
C GLU A 2 -4.80 -37.90 9.45
N ILE A 3 -5.13 -37.34 10.62
CA ILE A 3 -4.85 -35.94 10.94
C ILE A 3 -3.48 -35.91 11.61
N THR A 4 -2.49 -35.38 10.91
CA THR A 4 -1.18 -35.12 11.50
C THR A 4 -1.29 -33.94 12.45
N HIS A 5 -1.04 -34.18 13.74
CA HIS A 5 -0.91 -33.10 14.71
C HIS A 5 0.41 -32.37 14.48
N VAL A 6 0.34 -31.08 14.19
CA VAL A 6 1.49 -30.19 14.09
C VAL A 6 1.52 -29.33 15.35
N ASN A 7 2.64 -29.33 16.07
CA ASN A 7 2.83 -28.47 17.23
C ASN A 7 3.41 -27.12 16.76
N ALA A 8 2.78 -26.02 17.16
CA ALA A 8 3.32 -24.68 16.98
C ALA A 8 4.07 -24.25 18.25
N VAL A 9 5.27 -23.67 18.10
CA VAL A 9 6.09 -23.15 19.19
C VAL A 9 6.37 -21.67 18.90
N LEU A 10 6.19 -20.81 19.90
CA LEU A 10 6.54 -19.40 19.80
C LEU A 10 8.07 -19.27 19.85
N LEU A 11 8.67 -18.72 18.78
CA LEU A 11 10.12 -18.55 18.68
C LEU A 11 10.59 -17.15 19.10
N ALA A 12 9.80 -16.12 18.79
CA ALA A 12 10.08 -14.73 19.13
C ALA A 12 8.77 -13.93 19.23
N GLU A 13 8.78 -12.87 20.03
CA GLU A 13 7.69 -11.91 20.15
C GLU A 13 8.29 -10.50 20.29
N GLU A 14 7.81 -9.57 19.48
CA GLU A 14 8.19 -8.16 19.56
C GLU A 14 6.98 -7.25 19.31
N ARG A 15 7.01 -6.06 19.89
CA ARG A 15 5.98 -5.05 19.69
C ARG A 15 6.29 -4.20 18.47
N LEU A 16 5.26 -3.99 17.64
CA LEU A 16 5.25 -2.97 16.59
C LEU A 16 4.31 -1.83 16.99
N PRO A 17 4.81 -0.64 17.33
CA PRO A 17 3.95 0.50 17.67
C PRO A 17 3.02 0.87 16.50
N GLY A 18 1.80 1.31 16.84
CA GLY A 18 0.81 1.71 15.83
C GLY A 18 0.27 0.59 14.93
N ILE A 19 0.61 -0.69 15.15
CA ILE A 19 0.07 -1.76 14.30
C ILE A 19 -1.43 -1.98 14.52
N GLY A 20 -1.96 -1.76 15.73
CA GLY A 20 -3.39 -1.95 16.01
C GLY A 20 -4.30 -1.00 15.23
N SER A 21 -3.86 0.25 15.03
CA SER A 21 -4.51 1.25 14.17
C SER A 21 -4.26 0.99 12.68
N GLY A 22 -3.15 0.35 12.34
CA GLY A 22 -2.77 0.00 10.97
C GLY A 22 -3.38 -1.30 10.44
N TYR A 23 -3.66 -2.30 11.29
CA TYR A 23 -3.83 -3.70 10.88
C TYR A 23 -4.91 -3.95 9.83
N PHE A 24 -5.99 -3.16 9.85
CA PHE A 24 -7.09 -3.28 8.87
C PHE A 24 -6.81 -2.56 7.55
N ARG A 25 -5.63 -1.95 7.39
CA ARG A 25 -5.28 -1.19 6.20
C ARG A 25 -4.52 -2.08 5.22
N PRO A 26 -4.77 -1.93 3.91
CA PRO A 26 -4.12 -2.76 2.88
C PRO A 26 -2.59 -2.64 2.84
N ASP A 27 -2.02 -1.60 3.46
CA ASP A 27 -0.58 -1.34 3.51
C ASP A 27 0.08 -1.80 4.83
N ALA A 28 -0.65 -2.34 5.80
CA ALA A 28 -0.05 -2.73 7.07
C ALA A 28 0.89 -3.94 6.98
N TRP A 29 0.72 -4.76 5.94
CA TRP A 29 1.55 -5.92 5.64
C TRP A 29 1.86 -5.96 4.14
N GLN A 30 3.14 -5.99 3.80
CA GLN A 30 3.60 -5.87 2.42
C GLN A 30 4.81 -6.76 2.15
N VAL A 31 4.83 -7.41 1.00
CA VAL A 31 6.05 -8.00 0.46
C VAL A 31 6.68 -7.02 -0.52
N ARG A 32 7.88 -6.53 -0.20
CA ARG A 32 8.64 -5.57 -0.99
C ARG A 32 10.12 -5.94 -1.00
N ASN A 33 10.72 -5.94 -2.18
CA ASN A 33 12.15 -6.12 -2.40
C ASN A 33 12.67 -7.42 -1.74
N GLY A 34 11.91 -8.51 -1.90
CA GLY A 34 12.24 -9.82 -1.33
C GLY A 34 12.10 -9.93 0.19
N ALA A 35 11.51 -8.92 0.86
CA ALA A 35 11.30 -8.91 2.29
C ALA A 35 9.84 -8.65 2.66
N VAL A 36 9.44 -9.14 3.84
CA VAL A 36 8.16 -8.80 4.44
C VAL A 36 8.33 -7.54 5.28
N TRP A 37 7.44 -6.59 5.07
CA TRP A 37 7.36 -5.32 5.77
C TRP A 37 6.04 -5.20 6.51
N MET A 38 6.11 -4.64 7.71
CA MET A 38 4.95 -4.20 8.47
C MET A 38 4.97 -2.68 8.61
N VAL A 39 3.79 -2.07 8.48
CA VAL A 39 3.62 -0.62 8.60
C VAL A 39 2.66 -0.30 9.74
N GLY A 40 3.22 0.18 10.85
CA GLY A 40 2.50 0.74 11.98
C GLY A 40 2.23 2.23 11.81
N ARG A 41 1.16 2.73 12.43
CA ARG A 41 0.74 4.14 12.38
C ARG A 41 0.45 4.63 13.79
N GLU A 42 1.33 5.46 14.35
CA GLU A 42 1.23 5.99 15.70
C GLU A 42 1.14 7.51 15.64
N ASP A 43 -0.01 8.08 15.99
CA ASP A 43 -0.32 9.51 15.90
C ASP A 43 -0.01 10.14 14.53
N LYS A 44 1.16 10.79 14.43
CA LYS A 44 1.68 11.52 13.27
C LYS A 44 2.91 10.85 12.65
N ASP A 45 3.22 9.64 13.08
CA ASP A 45 4.41 8.91 12.70
C ASP A 45 4.03 7.54 12.11
N LEU A 46 4.89 7.06 11.23
CA LEU A 46 4.86 5.73 10.65
C LEU A 46 5.98 4.92 11.29
N VAL A 47 5.69 3.67 11.63
CA VAL A 47 6.72 2.72 12.02
C VAL A 47 6.84 1.68 10.92
N LEU A 48 7.97 1.68 10.23
CA LEU A 48 8.30 0.67 9.23
C LEU A 48 9.13 -0.41 9.90
N ALA A 49 8.69 -1.66 9.82
CA ALA A 49 9.45 -2.77 10.37
C ALA A 49 9.66 -3.84 9.31
N ARG A 50 10.92 -4.21 9.08
CA ARG A 50 11.28 -5.33 8.21
C ARG A 50 11.29 -6.60 9.05
N VAL A 51 10.54 -7.62 8.63
CA VAL A 51 10.53 -8.92 9.28
C VAL A 51 11.87 -9.61 9.08
N SER A 52 12.40 -10.16 10.17
CA SER A 52 13.69 -10.83 10.23
C SER A 52 13.66 -12.19 9.54
N GLU A 53 14.76 -12.53 8.85
CA GLU A 53 15.02 -13.91 8.39
C GLU A 53 15.55 -14.80 9.53
N ASP A 54 16.13 -14.19 10.58
CA ASP A 54 16.52 -14.86 11.82
C ASP A 54 15.29 -15.07 12.72
N GLN A 55 14.94 -16.33 12.99
CA GLN A 55 13.77 -16.74 13.76
C GLN A 55 13.85 -16.42 15.26
N SER A 56 15.02 -16.03 15.77
CA SER A 56 15.19 -15.64 17.19
C SER A 56 14.64 -14.25 17.50
N ARG A 57 14.24 -13.49 16.48
CA ARG A 57 13.65 -12.15 16.56
C ARG A 57 12.56 -11.99 15.51
N VAL A 58 11.65 -11.03 15.69
CA VAL A 58 10.59 -10.75 14.72
C VAL A 58 11.06 -9.74 13.68
N PHE A 59 11.82 -8.71 14.08
CA PHE A 59 12.21 -7.63 13.18
C PHE A 59 13.72 -7.48 13.04
N ASP A 60 14.20 -7.27 11.82
CA ASP A 60 15.60 -6.90 11.55
C ASP A 60 15.89 -5.45 11.99
N GLY A 61 14.85 -4.62 11.99
CA GLY A 61 14.89 -3.24 12.41
C GLY A 61 13.51 -2.60 12.33
N GLN A 62 13.32 -1.56 13.15
CA GLN A 62 12.16 -0.70 13.12
C GLN A 62 12.63 0.73 12.89
N GLU A 63 11.93 1.44 12.01
CA GLU A 63 12.24 2.81 11.66
C GLU A 63 11.02 3.69 11.87
N LEU A 64 11.20 4.73 12.69
CA LEU A 64 10.21 5.78 12.87
C LEU A 64 10.38 6.83 11.78
N ARG A 65 9.30 7.09 11.05
CA ARG A 65 9.23 8.09 9.99
C ARG A 65 8.16 9.11 10.33
N ALA A 66 8.49 10.38 10.20
CA ALA A 66 7.47 11.42 10.21
C ALA A 66 6.50 11.15 9.06
N ALA A 67 5.20 11.12 9.38
CA ALA A 67 4.18 10.88 8.39
C ALA A 67 4.15 12.12 7.45
N PRO A 68 4.26 11.98 6.11
CA PRO A 68 4.14 13.09 5.18
C PRO A 68 2.75 13.77 5.19
N GLY A 69 2.58 14.71 6.11
CA GLY A 69 1.40 15.58 6.21
C GLY A 69 0.19 14.95 6.93
N PRO A 70 -0.87 15.76 7.18
CA PRO A 70 -2.03 15.37 7.97
C PRO A 70 -2.96 14.35 7.30
N ALA A 71 -2.79 14.10 5.99
CA ALA A 71 -3.66 13.24 5.17
C ALA A 71 -3.37 11.73 5.30
N LEU A 72 -2.45 11.32 6.17
CA LEU A 72 -2.05 9.91 6.26
C LEU A 72 -3.10 8.99 6.81
N ARG A 73 -4.11 9.49 7.53
CA ARG A 73 -5.19 8.64 8.04
C ARG A 73 -5.87 7.81 6.95
N THR A 74 -5.90 8.28 5.71
CA THR A 74 -6.46 7.57 4.56
C THR A 74 -5.40 7.07 3.58
N ALA A 75 -4.23 7.69 3.50
CA ALA A 75 -3.20 7.32 2.50
C ALA A 75 -2.65 5.89 2.64
N PHE A 76 -2.29 5.25 1.54
CA PHE A 76 -1.51 4.00 1.49
C PHE A 76 -0.02 4.33 1.37
N VAL A 77 0.83 3.62 2.10
CA VAL A 77 2.30 3.85 2.12
C VAL A 77 3.02 2.58 1.66
N SER A 78 4.02 2.68 0.79
CA SER A 78 4.89 1.56 0.40
C SER A 78 6.37 1.93 0.59
N PRO A 79 7.17 1.10 1.27
CA PRO A 79 8.62 1.22 1.27
C PRO A 79 9.21 1.10 -0.15
N LEU A 80 10.27 1.87 -0.43
CA LEU A 80 11.04 1.83 -1.67
C LEU A 80 12.45 1.26 -1.45
N PRO A 81 13.10 0.71 -2.50
CA PRO A 81 14.44 0.10 -2.38
C PRO A 81 15.54 1.03 -1.88
N ASP A 82 15.39 2.33 -2.12
CA ASP A 82 16.35 3.38 -1.74
C ASP A 82 16.10 3.94 -0.33
N GLY A 83 15.14 3.39 0.41
CA GLY A 83 14.77 3.82 1.77
C GLY A 83 13.75 4.97 1.82
N ALA A 84 13.31 5.49 0.66
CA ALA A 84 12.20 6.41 0.58
C ALA A 84 10.84 5.68 0.73
N LEU A 85 9.76 6.46 0.75
CA LEU A 85 8.39 5.98 0.80
C LEU A 85 7.61 6.48 -0.41
N ALA A 86 6.89 5.59 -1.08
CA ALA A 86 5.79 5.98 -1.95
C ALA A 86 4.51 6.12 -1.11
N VAL A 87 3.80 7.23 -1.29
CA VAL A 87 2.56 7.52 -0.57
C VAL A 87 1.49 7.91 -1.57
N ILE A 88 0.37 7.21 -1.57
CA ILE A 88 -0.83 7.58 -2.32
C ILE A 88 -1.91 8.04 -1.35
N GLY A 89 -2.28 9.31 -1.47
CA GLY A 89 -3.36 9.93 -0.71
C GLY A 89 -4.55 10.29 -1.60
N SER A 90 -5.43 11.12 -1.06
CA SER A 90 -6.54 11.68 -1.83
C SER A 90 -6.00 12.68 -2.87
N GLY A 91 -6.18 12.35 -4.14
CA GLY A 91 -5.81 13.19 -5.28
C GLY A 91 -4.31 13.27 -5.60
N TYR A 92 -3.47 12.44 -4.97
CA TYR A 92 -2.04 12.46 -5.28
C TYR A 92 -1.29 11.18 -4.95
N VAL A 93 -0.13 11.08 -5.62
CA VAL A 93 0.96 10.18 -5.26
C VAL A 93 2.22 11.01 -5.07
N ALA A 94 3.02 10.67 -4.06
CA ALA A 94 4.30 11.32 -3.80
C ALA A 94 5.36 10.28 -3.43
N VAL A 95 6.61 10.60 -3.74
CA VAL A 95 7.77 9.95 -3.14
C VAL A 95 8.35 10.86 -2.09
N VAL A 96 8.50 10.34 -0.88
CA VAL A 96 8.95 11.06 0.30
C VAL A 96 10.24 10.42 0.81
N GLU A 97 11.26 11.24 0.95
CA GLU A 97 12.57 10.83 1.42
C GLU A 97 12.54 10.49 2.91
N ALA A 98 13.59 9.83 3.38
CA ALA A 98 13.78 9.45 4.79
C ALA A 98 13.66 10.62 5.78
N ASP A 99 14.06 11.82 5.35
CA ASP A 99 14.00 13.07 6.13
C ASP A 99 12.61 13.76 6.08
N GLY A 100 11.65 13.16 5.38
CA GLY A 100 10.29 13.70 5.20
C GLY A 100 10.15 14.68 4.04
N ARG A 101 11.22 15.00 3.29
CA ARG A 101 11.14 15.86 2.11
C ARG A 101 10.46 15.12 0.96
N THR A 102 9.50 15.77 0.31
CA THR A 102 8.91 15.27 -0.93
C THR A 102 9.94 15.36 -2.06
N ARG A 103 10.29 14.23 -2.66
CA ARG A 103 11.14 14.14 -3.87
C ARG A 103 10.39 14.68 -5.09
N TRP A 104 9.18 14.17 -5.31
CA TRP A 104 8.26 14.60 -6.35
C TRP A 104 6.83 14.23 -5.97
N ARG A 105 5.87 14.83 -6.70
CA ARG A 105 4.44 14.59 -6.54
C ARG A 105 3.76 14.52 -7.90
N TYR A 106 2.85 13.57 -8.03
CA TYR A 106 1.96 13.38 -9.17
C TYR A 106 0.53 13.56 -8.71
N GLU A 107 -0.21 14.47 -9.34
CA GLU A 107 -1.62 14.72 -9.02
C GLU A 107 -2.53 13.81 -9.85
N HIS A 108 -3.64 13.38 -9.26
CA HIS A 108 -4.70 12.64 -9.93
C HIS A 108 -6.07 13.09 -9.40
N GLU A 109 -7.15 12.71 -10.09
CA GLU A 109 -8.50 12.93 -9.55
C GLU A 109 -8.69 12.16 -8.24
N SER A 110 -9.49 12.68 -7.33
CA SER A 110 -9.90 11.91 -6.16
C SER A 110 -11.01 10.92 -6.50
N TRP A 111 -11.08 9.80 -5.77
CA TRP A 111 -12.29 8.97 -5.79
C TRP A 111 -13.47 9.76 -5.21
N ALA A 112 -14.68 9.54 -5.75
CA ALA A 112 -15.88 10.19 -5.24
C ALA A 112 -16.19 9.82 -3.76
N ASP A 113 -15.75 8.64 -3.31
CA ASP A 113 -15.88 8.18 -1.92
C ASP A 113 -14.51 7.94 -1.26
N GLU A 114 -13.80 9.04 -0.98
CA GLU A 114 -12.46 9.02 -0.36
C GLU A 114 -12.43 8.43 1.06
N ARG A 115 -13.59 8.20 1.69
CA ARG A 115 -13.67 7.61 3.02
C ARG A 115 -13.42 6.12 3.00
N ILE A 116 -13.75 5.47 1.89
CA ILE A 116 -13.71 4.02 1.75
C ILE A 116 -12.70 3.65 0.64
N ALA A 117 -12.62 4.45 -0.41
CA ALA A 117 -11.70 4.26 -1.52
C ALA A 117 -10.26 4.66 -1.18
N THR A 118 -9.31 3.77 -1.45
CA THR A 118 -7.87 4.08 -1.34
C THR A 118 -7.11 3.36 -2.44
N GLY A 119 -6.26 4.11 -3.14
CA GLY A 119 -5.32 3.56 -4.11
C GLY A 119 -4.17 2.82 -3.44
N ALA A 120 -3.39 2.11 -4.24
CA ALA A 120 -2.17 1.45 -3.82
C ALA A 120 -1.01 1.89 -4.70
N CYS A 121 0.21 1.80 -4.17
CA CYS A 121 1.41 2.01 -4.95
C CYS A 121 2.50 1.00 -4.57
N THR A 122 3.36 0.65 -5.54
CA THR A 122 4.54 -0.17 -5.30
C THR A 122 5.60 0.08 -6.37
N ALA A 123 6.87 -0.05 -6.02
CA ALA A 123 7.94 -0.06 -7.01
C ALA A 123 7.92 -1.36 -7.82
N ASP A 124 8.35 -1.28 -9.08
CA ASP A 124 8.68 -2.47 -9.84
C ASP A 124 9.97 -3.11 -9.34
N SER A 125 10.26 -4.34 -9.78
CA SER A 125 11.47 -5.06 -9.37
C SER A 125 12.77 -4.38 -9.81
N SER A 126 12.71 -3.51 -10.82
CA SER A 126 13.85 -2.74 -11.28
C SER A 126 14.17 -1.54 -10.39
N GLY A 127 13.24 -1.15 -9.50
CA GLY A 127 13.35 0.05 -8.68
C GLY A 127 13.34 1.34 -9.51
N ARG A 128 12.82 1.30 -10.74
CA ARG A 128 12.81 2.46 -11.65
C ARG A 128 11.40 2.96 -11.94
N ARG A 129 10.38 2.15 -11.69
CA ARG A 129 8.99 2.49 -11.99
C ARG A 129 8.15 2.36 -10.73
N LEU A 130 7.17 3.24 -10.59
CA LEU A 130 6.13 3.13 -9.59
C LEU A 130 4.83 2.71 -10.27
N LEU A 131 4.27 1.57 -9.87
CA LEU A 131 2.92 1.17 -10.24
C LEU A 131 1.97 1.78 -9.23
N VAL A 132 0.88 2.37 -9.71
CA VAL A 132 -0.08 3.08 -8.89
C VAL A 132 -1.49 2.81 -9.39
N THR A 133 -2.44 2.54 -8.49
CA THR A 133 -3.86 2.59 -8.83
C THR A 133 -4.46 3.94 -8.51
N VAL A 134 -5.20 4.53 -9.45
CA VAL A 134 -5.85 5.86 -9.35
C VAL A 134 -7.26 5.77 -9.94
N PRO A 135 -8.21 6.67 -9.61
CA PRO A 135 -9.49 6.67 -10.30
C PRO A 135 -9.30 7.03 -11.78
N GLY A 136 -10.18 6.51 -12.63
CA GLY A 136 -10.28 6.95 -14.01
C GLY A 136 -10.92 8.32 -14.13
N PRO A 137 -10.81 8.94 -15.32
CA PRO A 137 -11.38 10.26 -15.54
C PRO A 137 -12.90 10.22 -15.33
N THR A 138 -13.41 11.19 -14.58
CA THR A 138 -14.84 11.42 -14.49
C THR A 138 -15.37 11.97 -15.83
N ASN A 139 -16.33 11.26 -16.43
CA ASN A 139 -17.01 11.74 -17.63
C ASN A 139 -18.46 12.13 -17.25
N PRO A 140 -18.81 13.42 -17.22
CA PRO A 140 -20.16 13.85 -16.86
C PRO A 140 -21.23 13.36 -17.84
N ASP A 141 -20.85 13.09 -19.09
CA ASP A 141 -21.75 12.74 -20.18
C ASP A 141 -21.73 11.24 -20.52
N GLY A 142 -21.01 10.41 -19.75
CA GLY A 142 -20.81 9.00 -20.07
C GLY A 142 -20.58 8.09 -18.86
N PRO A 143 -20.58 6.77 -19.07
CA PRO A 143 -20.32 5.83 -17.98
C PRO A 143 -18.88 5.98 -17.47
N TYR A 144 -18.69 5.75 -16.17
CA TYR A 144 -17.36 5.71 -15.55
C TYR A 144 -16.52 4.62 -16.23
N PRO A 145 -15.37 4.96 -16.85
CA PRO A 145 -14.59 3.98 -17.62
C PRO A 145 -13.91 2.93 -16.72
N GLY A 146 -13.82 3.17 -15.42
CA GLY A 146 -13.15 2.31 -14.45
C GLY A 146 -11.90 2.96 -13.86
N ASP A 147 -11.35 2.35 -12.81
CA ASP A 147 -10.08 2.78 -12.23
C ASP A 147 -8.91 2.50 -13.17
N LEU A 148 -7.79 3.20 -12.98
CA LEU A 148 -6.58 3.05 -13.78
C LEU A 148 -5.48 2.40 -12.95
N ILE A 149 -4.59 1.68 -13.65
CA ILE A 149 -3.21 1.54 -13.21
C ILE A 149 -2.35 2.49 -14.05
N VAL A 150 -1.58 3.33 -13.37
CA VAL A 150 -0.59 4.22 -13.97
C VAL A 150 0.80 3.76 -13.59
N VAL A 151 1.74 3.98 -14.50
CA VAL A 151 3.16 3.70 -14.30
C VAL A 151 3.88 5.04 -14.32
N LEU A 152 4.50 5.40 -13.21
CA LEU A 152 5.30 6.62 -13.08
C LEU A 152 6.79 6.27 -13.09
N ASP A 153 7.62 7.16 -13.61
CA ASP A 153 9.06 7.11 -13.44
C ASP A 153 9.39 7.41 -11.97
N LEU A 154 10.12 6.50 -11.31
CA LEU A 154 10.39 6.65 -9.88
C LEU A 154 11.36 7.81 -9.59
N ALA A 155 12.13 8.27 -10.57
CA ALA A 155 13.10 9.34 -10.41
C ALA A 155 12.44 10.73 -10.31
N ASP A 156 11.43 10.99 -11.15
CA ASP A 156 10.84 12.33 -11.31
C ASP A 156 9.30 12.38 -11.28
N GLY A 157 8.62 11.23 -11.16
CA GLY A 157 7.16 11.15 -11.12
C GLY A 157 6.48 11.28 -12.48
N ARG A 158 7.23 11.29 -13.58
CA ARG A 158 6.66 11.42 -14.93
C ARG A 158 5.83 10.19 -15.30
N LEU A 159 4.63 10.42 -15.84
CA LEU A 159 3.78 9.36 -16.38
C LEU A 159 4.45 8.66 -17.58
N LEU A 160 4.60 7.35 -17.48
CA LEU A 160 5.18 6.48 -18.52
C LEU A 160 4.13 5.72 -19.31
N ALA A 161 3.10 5.22 -18.62
CA ALA A 161 2.03 4.43 -19.21
C ALA A 161 0.80 4.45 -18.30
N GLN A 162 -0.36 4.13 -18.87
CA GLN A 162 -1.58 3.90 -18.12
C GLN A 162 -2.46 2.86 -18.83
N THR A 163 -3.27 2.13 -18.07
CA THR A 163 -4.34 1.29 -18.61
C THR A 163 -5.52 1.24 -17.64
N VAL A 164 -6.72 1.05 -18.19
CA VAL A 164 -7.94 0.83 -17.42
C VAL A 164 -7.90 -0.56 -16.79
N LEU A 165 -8.27 -0.64 -15.51
CA LEU A 165 -8.41 -1.90 -14.79
C LEU A 165 -9.71 -2.60 -15.18
N PRO A 166 -9.71 -3.94 -15.28
CA PRO A 166 -10.90 -4.70 -15.67
C PRO A 166 -12.03 -4.66 -14.63
N SER A 167 -11.76 -4.21 -13.39
CA SER A 167 -12.75 -3.99 -12.34
C SER A 167 -12.38 -2.72 -11.59
N ALA A 168 -13.37 -1.87 -11.34
CA ALA A 168 -13.28 -0.82 -10.33
C ALA A 168 -13.45 -1.43 -8.93
N SER A 169 -12.80 -0.85 -7.93
CA SER A 169 -12.77 -1.34 -6.55
C SER A 169 -12.75 -0.18 -5.56
N ALA A 170 -13.29 -0.42 -4.36
CA ALA A 170 -13.17 0.52 -3.24
C ALA A 170 -11.83 0.41 -2.51
N GLY A 171 -10.91 -0.44 -2.98
CA GLY A 171 -9.59 -0.56 -2.37
C GLY A 171 -8.67 -1.39 -3.24
N TYR A 172 -7.39 -1.09 -3.13
CA TYR A 172 -6.33 -1.80 -3.83
C TYR A 172 -5.21 -2.17 -2.88
N GLY A 173 -4.50 -3.26 -3.21
CA GLY A 173 -3.27 -3.66 -2.56
C GLY A 173 -2.30 -4.22 -3.58
N PHE A 174 -1.03 -3.84 -3.49
CA PHE A 174 0.03 -4.50 -4.26
C PHE A 174 0.83 -5.43 -3.36
N GLN A 175 1.19 -6.59 -3.89
CA GLN A 175 2.12 -7.53 -3.25
C GLN A 175 3.15 -8.01 -4.28
N GLN A 176 4.44 -7.91 -3.96
CA GLN A 176 5.45 -8.59 -4.77
C GLN A 176 5.51 -10.07 -4.37
N SER A 177 5.90 -10.95 -5.28
CA SER A 177 6.21 -12.33 -4.88
C SER A 177 7.47 -12.33 -3.99
N LEU A 178 7.41 -13.11 -2.91
CA LEU A 178 8.55 -13.32 -2.02
C LEU A 178 9.68 -14.10 -2.71
N THR A 179 9.33 -14.97 -3.67
CA THR A 179 10.28 -15.86 -4.37
C THR A 179 10.69 -15.35 -5.74
N ASP A 180 9.92 -14.43 -6.33
CA ASP A 180 10.22 -13.81 -7.63
C ASP A 180 9.80 -12.33 -7.61
N PRO A 181 10.66 -11.40 -7.15
CA PRO A 181 10.29 -10.00 -7.02
C PRO A 181 9.82 -9.32 -8.33
N ALA A 182 10.09 -9.91 -9.50
CA ALA A 182 9.58 -9.44 -10.79
C ALA A 182 8.06 -9.63 -10.95
N GLN A 183 7.45 -10.51 -10.15
CA GLN A 183 6.01 -10.71 -10.12
C GLN A 183 5.37 -9.80 -9.10
N ILE A 184 4.35 -9.06 -9.56
CA ILE A 184 3.55 -8.15 -8.74
C ILE A 184 2.09 -8.54 -8.89
N PHE A 185 1.45 -8.81 -7.76
CA PHE A 185 0.04 -9.11 -7.65
C PHE A 185 -0.71 -7.84 -7.25
N LEU A 186 -1.86 -7.63 -7.88
CA LEU A 186 -2.80 -6.57 -7.55
C LEU A 186 -4.06 -7.20 -6.96
N ASP A 187 -4.31 -6.91 -5.69
CA ASP A 187 -5.53 -7.25 -5.00
C ASP A 187 -6.54 -6.10 -5.13
N ALA A 188 -7.76 -6.45 -5.55
CA ALA A 188 -8.88 -5.51 -5.69
C ALA A 188 -10.08 -6.05 -4.87
N PRO A 189 -10.06 -5.90 -3.54
CA PRO A 189 -11.14 -6.38 -2.68
C PRO A 189 -12.46 -5.72 -3.07
N ARG A 190 -13.41 -6.54 -3.57
CA ARG A 190 -14.77 -6.08 -3.78
C ARG A 190 -15.42 -5.83 -2.42
N ALA A 191 -15.94 -4.62 -2.22
CA ALA A 191 -16.95 -4.42 -1.19
C ALA A 191 -18.15 -5.33 -1.53
N THR A 192 -18.44 -6.31 -0.68
CA THR A 192 -19.73 -7.00 -0.74
C THR A 192 -20.82 -5.95 -0.54
N PRO A 193 -21.87 -5.89 -1.38
CA PRO A 193 -22.97 -4.98 -1.13
C PRO A 193 -23.55 -5.30 0.25
N SER A 194 -23.41 -4.38 1.20
CA SER A 194 -24.07 -4.50 2.49
C SER A 194 -25.58 -4.55 2.22
N THR A 195 -26.22 -5.64 2.64
CA THR A 195 -27.67 -5.76 2.76
C THR A 195 -28.23 -4.48 3.38
N PRO A 196 -29.26 -3.83 2.80
CA PRO A 196 -29.79 -2.60 3.39
C PRO A 196 -30.34 -2.93 4.78
N CYS A 197 -29.73 -2.33 5.81
CA CYS A 197 -30.34 -2.27 7.13
C CYS A 197 -31.71 -1.59 6.97
N SER A 198 -32.76 -2.38 7.13
CA SER A 198 -34.11 -1.87 7.29
C SER A 198 -34.19 -1.27 8.70
N SER A 199 -34.27 0.05 8.81
CA SER A 199 -34.65 0.70 10.06
C SER A 199 -36.15 0.49 10.32
N PRO A 200 -36.55 0.36 11.58
CA PRO A 200 -37.61 1.17 12.15
C PRO A 200 -37.04 2.41 12.84
#